data_AF-A0A9P4H9C0-F1
#
_entry.id   AF-A0A9P4H9C0-F1
#
_cell.length_a   1.000
_cell.length_b   1.000
_cell.length_c   1.000
_cell.angle_alpha   90.00
_cell.angle_beta   90.00
_cell.angle_gamma   90.00
#
_symmetry.space_group_name_H-M   'P 1'
#
loop_
_entity.id
_entity.type
_entity.pdbx_description
1 polymer ?
#
loop_
_entity_poly.entity_id
_entity_poly.type
_entity_poly.pdbx_seq_one_letter_code
_entity_poly.pdbx_strand_id
1 'polypeptide(L)'
;YAQSQCYNIDGNRLPNDPTFYNMIAPCTPPGPSSICCATNRTNSAGGDAANGDTKDECLANGLCQNRVTKNGVETTKFFANFCTNSNFTSGNCLDICEQTRGTLGNTELTSCNGRADSERWCCGGGNTACCSTGVGLVQLPLQFKGVLISSSVVSSAQASSTASSQASSSTSVPASSSSSSKLSSGAIAGIVIGALAGIALLGAAVFFAMRANKYK
;
A
#
# COMPACT_ATOMS: atom_id res chain seq x y z
N TYR A 1 -32.79 -3.37 1.48
CA TYR A 1 -31.42 -3.51 1.99
C TYR A 1 -30.46 -3.21 0.85
N ALA A 2 -29.86 -2.02 0.83
CA ALA A 2 -28.80 -1.72 -0.14
C ALA A 2 -27.59 -2.60 0.22
N GLN A 3 -27.21 -3.53 -0.65
CA GLN A 3 -25.91 -4.19 -0.49
C GLN A 3 -24.85 -3.11 -0.62
N SER A 4 -24.15 -2.81 0.47
CA SER A 4 -23.12 -1.78 0.50
C SER A 4 -22.03 -2.15 -0.51
N GLN A 5 -21.82 -1.27 -1.47
CA GLN A 5 -20.90 -1.50 -2.59
C GLN A 5 -19.50 -1.08 -2.19
N CYS A 6 -18.52 -1.88 -2.58
CA CYS A 6 -17.11 -1.61 -2.33
C CYS A 6 -16.49 -0.94 -3.56
N TYR A 7 -15.45 -0.15 -3.29
CA TYR A 7 -14.76 0.68 -4.24
C TYR A 7 -13.25 0.45 -4.13
N ASN A 8 -12.56 0.63 -5.25
CA ASN A 8 -11.10 0.68 -5.31
C ASN A 8 -10.60 2.07 -4.90
N ILE A 9 -9.29 2.22 -4.72
CA ILE A 9 -8.63 3.46 -4.30
C ILE A 9 -8.89 4.63 -5.26
N ASP A 10 -9.05 4.35 -6.55
CA ASP A 10 -9.41 5.34 -7.57
C ASP A 10 -10.88 5.82 -7.48
N GLY A 11 -11.65 5.29 -6.53
CA GLY A 11 -13.07 5.56 -6.35
C GLY A 11 -14.00 4.84 -7.32
N ASN A 12 -13.44 4.02 -8.20
CA ASN A 12 -14.20 3.15 -9.08
C ASN A 12 -14.81 1.98 -8.30
N ARG A 13 -16.01 1.56 -8.73
CA ARG A 13 -16.65 0.37 -8.17
C ARG A 13 -15.83 -0.87 -8.48
N LEU A 14 -15.82 -1.83 -7.55
CA LEU A 14 -15.20 -3.12 -7.84
C LEU A 14 -15.91 -3.78 -9.04
N PRO A 15 -15.15 -4.36 -9.99
CA PRO A 15 -15.72 -5.09 -11.10
C PRO A 15 -16.63 -6.24 -10.65
N ASN A 16 -17.60 -6.60 -11.47
CA ASN A 16 -18.39 -7.82 -11.26
C ASN A 16 -17.57 -9.03 -11.75
N ASP A 17 -16.73 -9.57 -10.87
CA ASP A 17 -15.88 -10.72 -11.14
C ASP A 17 -16.09 -11.79 -10.06
N PRO A 18 -16.66 -12.96 -10.41
CA PRO A 18 -16.90 -14.04 -9.45
C PRO A 18 -15.62 -14.66 -8.90
N THR A 19 -14.46 -14.47 -9.55
CA THR A 19 -13.21 -15.09 -9.14
C THR A 19 -12.53 -14.35 -7.98
N PHE A 20 -12.80 -13.05 -7.82
CA PHE A 20 -12.13 -12.24 -6.80
C PHE A 20 -13.06 -11.18 -6.18
N TYR A 21 -13.59 -10.26 -6.97
CA TYR A 21 -14.28 -9.08 -6.45
C TYR A 21 -15.66 -9.39 -5.84
N ASN A 22 -16.37 -10.41 -6.31
CA ASN A 22 -17.69 -10.78 -5.75
C ASN A 22 -17.60 -11.43 -4.36
N MET A 23 -16.40 -11.80 -3.93
CA MET A 23 -16.12 -12.29 -2.58
C MET A 23 -15.89 -11.15 -1.57
N ILE A 24 -15.72 -9.93 -2.06
CA ILE A 24 -15.46 -8.74 -1.26
C ILE A 24 -16.78 -8.19 -0.71
N ALA A 25 -16.84 -8.00 0.60
CA ALA A 25 -17.99 -7.39 1.25
C ALA A 25 -17.53 -6.49 2.41
N PRO A 26 -18.39 -5.53 2.83
CA PRO A 26 -18.13 -4.70 3.99
C PRO A 26 -17.89 -5.53 5.24
N CYS A 27 -16.98 -5.06 6.07
CA CYS A 27 -16.69 -5.68 7.35
C CYS A 27 -17.86 -5.55 8.32
N THR A 28 -18.00 -6.59 9.15
CA THR A 28 -18.77 -6.55 10.38
C THR A 28 -17.80 -6.44 11.57
N PRO A 29 -18.29 -6.12 12.79
CA PRO A 29 -17.45 -6.10 13.98
C PRO A 29 -16.62 -7.39 14.11
N PRO A 30 -15.33 -7.29 14.51
CA PRO A 30 -14.70 -6.13 15.14
C PRO A 30 -14.13 -5.08 14.16
N GLY A 31 -14.21 -5.31 12.85
CA GLY A 31 -13.71 -4.36 11.86
C GLY A 31 -14.67 -3.19 11.59
N PRO A 32 -14.15 -2.07 11.09
CA PRO A 32 -14.97 -0.92 10.68
C PRO A 32 -15.81 -1.25 9.43
N SER A 33 -17.09 -0.93 9.45
CA SER A 33 -18.01 -1.18 8.31
C SER A 33 -17.69 -0.35 7.05
N SER A 34 -16.76 0.60 7.15
CA SER A 34 -16.25 1.35 6.01
C SER A 34 -15.22 0.59 5.19
N ILE A 35 -14.65 -0.49 5.75
CA ILE A 35 -13.66 -1.34 5.08
C ILE A 35 -14.34 -2.54 4.45
N CYS A 36 -13.80 -2.98 3.32
CA CYS A 36 -14.24 -4.16 2.61
C CYS A 36 -13.13 -5.20 2.53
N CYS A 37 -13.43 -6.43 2.95
CA CYS A 37 -12.52 -7.58 2.94
C CYS A 37 -13.17 -8.77 2.20
N ALA A 38 -12.41 -9.83 1.91
CA ALA A 38 -12.92 -11.03 1.24
C ALA A 38 -13.68 -11.96 2.21
N THR A 39 -14.73 -11.44 2.85
CA THR A 39 -15.51 -12.12 3.89
C THR A 39 -16.53 -13.11 3.34
N ASN A 40 -16.84 -13.04 2.03
CA ASN A 40 -17.88 -13.84 1.40
C ASN A 40 -17.36 -15.11 0.68
N ARG A 41 -16.07 -15.43 0.83
CA ARG A 41 -15.49 -16.72 0.37
C ARG A 41 -16.18 -17.89 1.07
N THR A 42 -16.08 -19.12 0.56
CA THR A 42 -16.72 -20.27 1.23
C THR A 42 -15.83 -20.96 2.25
N ASN A 43 -14.52 -21.03 1.98
CA ASN A 43 -13.54 -21.63 2.88
C ASN A 43 -13.37 -20.74 4.12
N SER A 44 -13.51 -21.29 5.33
CA SER A 44 -13.46 -20.50 6.56
C SER A 44 -12.05 -19.99 6.85
N ALA A 45 -11.92 -18.94 7.65
CA ALA A 45 -10.61 -18.47 8.12
C ALA A 45 -9.86 -19.61 8.84
N GLY A 46 -8.58 -19.79 8.54
CA GLY A 46 -7.76 -20.91 9.03
C GLY A 46 -8.02 -22.24 8.32
N GLY A 47 -8.94 -22.29 7.35
CA GLY A 47 -9.24 -23.49 6.58
C GLY A 47 -8.09 -23.95 5.69
N ASP A 48 -8.19 -25.19 5.19
CA ASP A 48 -7.16 -25.80 4.34
C ASP A 48 -7.10 -25.11 2.97
N ALA A 49 -5.90 -24.77 2.50
CA ALA A 49 -5.65 -24.20 1.17
C ALA A 49 -6.17 -25.06 0.02
N ALA A 50 -6.32 -26.38 0.22
CA ALA A 50 -6.90 -27.29 -0.77
C ALA A 50 -8.39 -26.99 -1.05
N ASN A 51 -9.09 -26.31 -0.14
CA ASN A 51 -10.48 -25.93 -0.30
C ASN A 51 -10.66 -24.54 -0.95
N GLY A 52 -9.57 -23.96 -1.49
CA GLY A 52 -9.54 -22.63 -2.09
C GLY A 52 -9.18 -21.52 -1.09
N ASP A 53 -9.34 -20.27 -1.51
CA ASP A 53 -8.99 -19.12 -0.68
C ASP A 53 -9.90 -19.02 0.56
N THR A 54 -9.30 -18.81 1.72
CA THR A 54 -10.01 -18.64 2.98
C THR A 54 -10.66 -17.26 3.11
N LYS A 55 -11.76 -17.17 3.85
CA LYS A 55 -12.40 -15.91 4.23
C LYS A 55 -11.42 -15.04 5.01
N ASP A 56 -11.47 -13.75 4.74
CA ASP A 56 -10.79 -12.77 5.57
C ASP A 56 -11.54 -12.55 6.89
N GLU A 57 -10.79 -12.26 7.94
CA GLU A 57 -11.25 -11.73 9.22
C GLU A 57 -10.98 -10.23 9.25
N CYS A 58 -12.00 -9.43 9.56
CA CYS A 58 -11.86 -7.99 9.64
C CYS A 58 -11.27 -7.56 10.98
N LEU A 59 -10.13 -6.87 10.94
CA LEU A 59 -9.47 -6.36 12.13
C LEU A 59 -9.97 -4.95 12.49
N ALA A 60 -9.93 -4.63 13.78
CA ALA A 60 -10.40 -3.35 14.30
C ALA A 60 -9.61 -2.15 13.73
N ASN A 61 -8.35 -2.34 13.34
CA ASN A 61 -7.52 -1.34 12.69
C ASN A 61 -7.82 -1.14 11.19
N GLY A 62 -8.82 -1.84 10.65
CA GLY A 62 -9.23 -1.75 9.25
C GLY A 62 -8.43 -2.64 8.30
N LEU A 63 -7.52 -3.48 8.79
CA LEU A 63 -6.87 -4.50 7.97
C LEU A 63 -7.75 -5.74 7.81
N CYS A 64 -7.53 -6.46 6.72
CA CYS A 64 -8.11 -7.77 6.45
C CYS A 64 -7.06 -8.84 6.77
N GLN A 65 -7.35 -9.71 7.74
CA GLN A 65 -6.48 -10.83 8.08
C GLN A 65 -6.94 -12.08 7.33
N ASN A 66 -6.02 -12.72 6.62
CA ASN A 66 -6.28 -14.00 5.96
C ASN A 66 -5.44 -15.09 6.61
N ARG A 67 -6.11 -16.07 7.23
CA ARG A 67 -5.46 -17.26 7.81
C ARG A 67 -5.73 -18.44 6.91
N VAL A 68 -4.69 -19.18 6.57
CA VAL A 68 -4.78 -20.38 5.72
C VAL A 68 -3.90 -21.48 6.29
N THR A 69 -4.42 -22.70 6.31
CA THR A 69 -3.67 -23.89 6.72
C THR A 69 -3.21 -24.65 5.49
N LYS A 70 -1.93 -25.01 5.42
CA LYS A 70 -1.39 -25.89 4.37
C LYS A 70 -0.51 -26.94 5.02
N ASN A 71 -0.82 -28.22 4.79
CA ASN A 71 -0.11 -29.34 5.41
C ASN A 71 -0.04 -29.24 6.95
N GLY A 72 -1.12 -28.78 7.59
CA GLY A 72 -1.18 -28.58 9.04
C GLY A 72 -0.43 -27.36 9.57
N VAL A 73 0.18 -26.54 8.70
CA VAL A 73 0.85 -25.30 9.08
C VAL A 73 -0.04 -24.11 8.75
N GLU A 74 -0.43 -23.35 9.77
CA GLU A 74 -1.19 -22.11 9.60
C GLU A 74 -0.24 -20.96 9.20
N THR A 75 -0.63 -20.20 8.18
CA THR A 75 0.03 -18.96 7.75
C THR A 75 -0.99 -17.83 7.80
N THR A 76 -0.55 -16.66 8.27
CA THR A 76 -1.38 -15.46 8.35
C THR A 76 -0.83 -14.38 7.41
N LYS A 77 -1.71 -13.75 6.66
CA LYS A 77 -1.43 -12.58 5.83
C LYS A 77 -2.34 -11.42 6.20
N PHE A 78 -1.88 -10.20 5.96
CA PHE A 78 -2.64 -8.98 6.25
C PHE A 78 -2.75 -8.13 5.01
N PHE A 79 -3.92 -7.55 4.77
CA PHE A 79 -4.17 -6.77 3.57
C PHE A 79 -4.87 -5.44 3.89
N ALA A 80 -4.45 -4.40 3.19
CA ALA A 80 -5.28 -3.23 2.98
C ALA A 80 -6.03 -3.43 1.65
N ASN A 81 -7.33 -3.69 1.77
CA ASN A 81 -8.20 -4.01 0.63
C ASN A 81 -8.95 -2.75 0.16
N PHE A 82 -10.29 -2.78 0.25
CA PHE A 82 -11.20 -1.88 -0.42
C PHE A 82 -12.04 -1.09 0.59
N CYS A 83 -12.82 -0.11 0.11
CA CYS A 83 -13.64 0.74 0.98
C CYS A 83 -15.09 0.80 0.51
N THR A 84 -16.03 1.04 1.42
CA THR A 84 -17.43 1.28 1.05
C THR A 84 -17.70 2.70 0.54
N ASN A 85 -16.72 3.60 0.68
CA ASN A 85 -16.79 4.97 0.17
C ASN A 85 -15.98 5.08 -1.13
N SER A 86 -16.58 5.66 -2.17
CA SER A 86 -15.89 5.96 -3.42
C SER A 86 -14.85 7.06 -3.27
N ASN A 87 -14.96 7.90 -2.23
CA ASN A 87 -13.90 8.84 -1.88
C ASN A 87 -12.95 8.20 -0.87
N PHE A 88 -11.87 7.58 -1.36
CA PHE A 88 -10.85 6.96 -0.51
C PHE A 88 -10.15 7.95 0.42
N THR A 89 -9.99 9.19 -0.02
CA THR A 89 -9.37 10.26 0.77
C THR A 89 -10.29 10.88 1.83
N SER A 90 -11.53 10.39 1.97
CA SER A 90 -12.51 10.90 2.95
C SER A 90 -12.11 10.67 4.42
N GLY A 91 -11.03 9.93 4.67
CA GLY A 91 -10.61 9.50 6.00
C GLY A 91 -11.36 8.28 6.53
N ASN A 92 -12.45 7.86 5.87
CA ASN A 92 -13.20 6.65 6.25
C ASN A 92 -12.62 5.36 5.63
N CYS A 93 -11.65 5.49 4.74
CA CYS A 93 -11.01 4.37 4.06
C CYS A 93 -9.57 4.21 4.55
N LEU A 94 -9.06 2.98 4.48
CA LEU A 94 -7.68 2.71 4.79
C LEU A 94 -6.79 3.04 3.58
N ASP A 95 -6.41 4.30 3.50
CA ASP A 95 -5.59 4.87 2.43
C ASP A 95 -4.09 4.80 2.77
N ILE A 96 -3.51 3.62 2.59
CA ILE A 96 -2.11 3.33 2.87
C ILE A 96 -1.49 2.49 1.75
N CYS A 97 -0.15 2.52 1.70
CA CYS A 97 0.66 1.62 0.87
C CYS A 97 0.29 1.63 -0.62
N GLU A 98 -0.09 2.80 -1.15
CA GLU A 98 -0.46 2.98 -2.57
C GLU A 98 0.60 2.40 -3.52
N GLN A 99 1.88 2.63 -3.19
CA GLN A 99 3.03 2.22 -3.99
C GLN A 99 3.21 0.69 -4.10
N THR A 100 2.57 -0.10 -3.24
CA THR A 100 2.64 -1.57 -3.25
C THR A 100 1.31 -2.22 -3.62
N ARG A 101 0.31 -1.45 -4.05
CA ARG A 101 -0.95 -2.01 -4.55
C ARG A 101 -0.74 -2.68 -5.90
N GLY A 102 -1.18 -3.93 -5.99
CA GLY A 102 -1.12 -4.69 -7.24
C GLY A 102 -2.25 -4.31 -8.19
N THR A 103 -2.32 -5.00 -9.33
CA THR A 103 -3.38 -4.80 -10.35
C THR A 103 -4.79 -5.02 -9.81
N LEU A 104 -4.93 -5.84 -8.75
CA LEU A 104 -6.21 -6.09 -8.08
C LEU A 104 -6.63 -4.94 -7.16
N GLY A 105 -5.78 -3.93 -6.95
CA GLY A 105 -6.08 -2.77 -6.12
C GLY A 105 -5.90 -2.99 -4.61
N ASN A 106 -5.59 -4.21 -4.16
CA ASN A 106 -5.21 -4.49 -2.78
C ASN A 106 -3.68 -4.53 -2.60
N THR A 107 -3.23 -4.50 -1.35
CA THR A 107 -1.82 -4.65 -1.00
C THR A 107 -1.65 -5.47 0.26
N GLU A 108 -0.64 -6.34 0.29
CA GLU A 108 -0.25 -7.12 1.46
C GLU A 108 0.62 -6.26 2.38
N LEU A 109 0.47 -6.44 3.69
CA LEU A 109 1.27 -5.79 4.72
C LEU A 109 1.95 -6.82 5.61
N THR A 110 3.15 -6.48 6.08
CA THR A 110 3.92 -7.29 7.01
C THR A 110 3.95 -6.61 8.38
N SER A 111 3.52 -7.28 9.44
CA SER A 111 3.60 -6.73 10.81
C SER A 111 5.04 -6.74 11.31
N CYS A 112 5.44 -5.67 12.00
CA CYS A 112 6.78 -5.58 12.58
C CYS A 112 6.98 -6.45 13.82
N ASN A 113 5.90 -6.80 14.53
CA ASN A 113 5.95 -7.68 15.70
C ASN A 113 5.46 -9.12 15.39
N GLY A 114 5.13 -9.42 14.13
CA GLY A 114 4.59 -10.71 13.71
C GLY A 114 3.14 -10.98 14.12
N ARG A 115 2.39 -9.97 14.59
CA ARG A 115 1.03 -10.13 15.13
C ARG A 115 0.03 -9.19 14.48
N ALA A 116 -1.26 -9.52 14.64
CA ALA A 116 -2.40 -8.72 14.15
C ALA A 116 -2.59 -7.39 14.88
N ASP A 117 -2.08 -7.29 16.11
CA ASP A 117 -2.12 -6.12 16.98
C ASP A 117 -0.88 -5.22 16.80
N SER A 118 -0.09 -5.40 15.73
CA SER A 118 1.01 -4.51 15.45
C SER A 118 0.51 -3.08 15.26
N GLU A 119 1.23 -2.12 15.83
CA GLU A 119 1.02 -0.70 15.49
C GLU A 119 1.84 -0.31 14.25
N ARG A 120 2.86 -1.10 13.91
CA ARG A 120 3.83 -0.82 12.85
C ARG A 120 3.77 -1.87 11.76
N TRP A 121 3.58 -1.43 10.53
CA TRP A 121 3.35 -2.30 9.38
C TRP A 121 4.22 -1.88 8.21
N CYS A 122 4.75 -2.85 7.50
CA CYS A 122 5.46 -2.65 6.27
C CYS A 122 4.55 -2.84 5.08
N CYS A 123 4.60 -1.90 4.15
CA CYS A 123 3.97 -2.06 2.84
C CYS A 123 4.71 -3.17 2.07
N GLY A 124 3.94 -4.14 1.56
CA GLY A 124 4.45 -5.32 0.86
C GLY A 124 4.55 -6.56 1.76
N GLY A 125 4.19 -7.72 1.20
CA GLY A 125 4.29 -9.02 1.86
C GLY A 125 5.75 -9.48 2.01
N GLY A 126 6.09 -10.04 3.17
CA GLY A 126 7.42 -10.57 3.48
C GLY A 126 8.51 -9.52 3.71
N ASN A 127 8.19 -8.22 3.69
CA ASN A 127 9.16 -7.15 3.89
C ASN A 127 9.25 -6.74 5.37
N THR A 128 10.17 -7.34 6.13
CA THR A 128 10.42 -6.95 7.53
C THR A 128 11.52 -5.88 7.67
N ALA A 129 12.32 -5.65 6.62
CA ALA A 129 13.44 -4.69 6.66
C ALA A 129 12.96 -3.26 6.96
N CYS A 130 11.77 -2.92 6.44
CA CYS A 130 11.10 -1.64 6.67
C CYS A 130 10.91 -1.30 8.17
N CYS A 131 10.79 -2.31 9.03
CA CYS A 131 10.59 -2.11 10.47
C CYS A 131 11.80 -1.44 11.14
N SER A 132 13.00 -1.70 10.62
CA SER A 132 14.24 -1.12 11.11
C SER A 132 14.61 0.16 10.37
N THR A 133 14.35 0.23 9.07
CA THR A 133 14.74 1.39 8.24
C THR A 133 13.73 2.53 8.25
N GLY A 134 12.46 2.25 8.55
CA GLY A 134 11.35 3.21 8.47
C GLY A 134 10.86 3.50 7.05
N VAL A 135 11.55 3.01 6.01
CA VAL A 135 11.16 3.23 4.61
C VAL A 135 10.02 2.28 4.24
N GLY A 136 8.87 2.82 3.82
CA GLY A 136 7.69 2.01 3.51
C GLY A 136 6.96 1.49 4.74
N LEU A 137 7.21 2.10 5.90
CA LEU A 137 6.54 1.82 7.16
C LEU A 137 5.29 2.69 7.31
N VAL A 138 4.20 2.09 7.76
CA VAL A 138 2.97 2.79 8.15
C VAL A 138 2.62 2.45 9.59
N GLN A 139 2.07 3.43 10.30
CA GLN A 139 1.61 3.25 11.67
C GLN A 139 0.09 3.21 11.69
N LEU A 140 -0.48 2.12 12.19
CA LEU A 140 -1.92 1.93 12.32
C LEU A 140 -2.30 1.88 13.78
N PRO A 141 -3.34 2.60 14.23
CA PRO A 141 -3.88 2.41 15.57
C PRO A 141 -4.54 1.03 15.65
N LEU A 142 -4.65 0.49 16.87
CA LEU A 142 -5.37 -0.76 17.11
C LEU A 142 -6.86 -0.70 16.71
N GLN A 143 -7.43 0.51 16.65
CA GLN A 143 -8.80 0.75 16.22
C GLN A 143 -8.85 1.85 15.18
N PHE A 144 -9.49 1.56 14.05
CA PHE A 144 -9.75 2.50 12.98
C PHE A 144 -10.95 3.37 13.34
N LYS A 145 -10.71 4.66 13.58
CA LYS A 145 -11.75 5.65 13.92
C LYS A 145 -12.04 6.65 12.80
N GLY A 146 -11.50 6.39 11.61
CA GLY A 146 -11.46 7.36 10.53
C GLY A 146 -10.44 8.47 10.81
N VAL A 147 -9.70 8.86 9.78
CA VAL A 147 -8.52 9.76 9.79
C VAL A 147 -7.23 9.11 10.30
N LEU A 148 -6.46 8.54 9.37
CA LEU A 148 -5.03 8.28 9.55
C LEU A 148 -4.23 9.30 8.74
N ILE A 149 -3.26 9.94 9.38
CA ILE A 149 -2.38 10.95 8.78
C ILE A 149 -1.01 10.31 8.50
N SER A 150 -0.59 10.47 7.25
CA SER A 150 0.75 10.38 6.67
C SER A 150 1.59 9.11 6.85
N SER A 151 1.76 8.41 5.72
CA SER A 151 3.02 7.75 5.35
C SER A 151 4.18 8.74 5.50
N SER A 152 5.06 8.55 6.49
CA SER A 152 6.30 9.32 6.56
C SER A 152 7.28 8.82 5.49
N VAL A 153 7.33 9.50 4.35
CA VAL A 153 8.47 9.41 3.43
C VAL A 153 9.67 10.12 4.06
N VAL A 154 10.43 9.41 4.90
CA VAL A 154 11.76 9.88 5.31
C VAL A 154 12.70 9.73 4.11
N SER A 155 12.83 10.82 3.35
CA SER A 155 13.91 11.01 2.38
C SER A 155 15.20 11.22 3.17
N SER A 156 16.09 10.24 3.17
CA SER A 156 17.39 10.34 3.85
C SER A 156 18.32 11.28 3.10
N ALA A 157 18.28 12.57 3.42
CA ALA A 157 19.34 13.51 3.07
C ALA A 157 20.32 13.61 4.24
N GLN A 158 21.45 12.94 4.10
CA GLN A 158 22.62 13.10 4.95
C GLN A 158 23.21 14.51 4.76
N ALA A 159 23.21 15.33 5.81
CA ALA A 159 23.97 16.57 5.84
C ALA A 159 24.48 16.85 7.26
N SER A 160 25.80 16.79 7.41
CA SER A 160 26.56 17.23 8.56
C SER A 160 26.58 18.77 8.62
N SER A 161 26.30 19.40 9.76
CA SER A 161 26.91 20.69 10.12
C SER A 161 26.73 21.06 11.61
N THR A 162 27.88 21.20 12.24
CA THR A 162 28.35 22.23 13.19
C THR A 162 27.36 23.28 13.74
N ALA A 163 27.44 23.45 15.06
CA ALA A 163 26.76 24.48 15.85
C ALA A 163 27.37 25.89 15.69
N SER A 164 26.51 26.92 15.73
CA SER A 164 26.79 28.15 16.48
C SER A 164 25.52 28.98 16.72
N SER A 165 25.48 29.62 17.89
CA SER A 165 24.39 30.38 18.51
C SER A 165 24.31 31.83 17.99
N GLN A 166 23.11 32.46 17.97
CA GLN A 166 22.77 33.74 18.66
C GLN A 166 21.32 34.19 18.36
N ALA A 167 20.84 35.17 19.13
CA ALA A 167 19.49 35.39 19.60
C ALA A 167 18.59 36.41 18.84
N SER A 168 17.28 36.21 19.03
CA SER A 168 16.14 37.14 19.17
C SER A 168 15.84 38.26 18.16
N SER A 169 14.70 38.13 17.46
CA SER A 169 13.66 39.19 17.40
C SER A 169 12.35 38.65 16.82
N SER A 170 11.23 39.02 17.43
CA SER A 170 9.85 38.61 17.15
C SER A 170 9.19 39.47 16.06
N THR A 171 8.68 38.86 14.98
CA THR A 171 7.69 39.47 14.07
C THR A 171 6.79 38.40 13.41
N SER A 172 5.51 38.76 13.28
CA SER A 172 4.31 38.02 12.87
C SER A 172 4.40 36.98 11.73
N VAL A 173 3.75 35.84 11.96
CA VAL A 173 3.63 34.65 11.10
C VAL A 173 2.64 34.88 9.93
N PRO A 174 3.02 34.70 8.66
CA PRO A 174 2.10 34.40 7.58
C PRO A 174 1.92 32.89 7.44
N ALA A 175 0.67 32.44 7.24
CA ALA A 175 0.31 31.04 7.05
C ALA A 175 1.09 30.43 5.86
N SER A 176 1.95 29.46 6.15
CA SER A 176 2.72 28.73 5.15
C SER A 176 1.87 27.61 4.57
N SER A 177 1.31 27.82 3.38
CA SER A 177 0.70 26.77 2.58
C SER A 177 1.79 25.80 2.11
N SER A 178 1.89 24.65 2.77
CA SER A 178 2.80 23.56 2.38
C SER A 178 2.33 22.95 1.05
N SER A 179 2.89 23.43 -0.06
CA SER A 179 2.73 22.84 -1.38
C SER A 179 3.48 21.51 -1.42
N SER A 180 2.76 20.41 -1.28
CA SER A 180 3.28 19.08 -1.60
C SER A 180 3.62 19.03 -3.09
N SER A 181 4.90 18.93 -3.43
CA SER A 181 5.40 18.80 -4.80
C SER A 181 4.98 17.47 -5.42
N LYS A 182 3.73 17.38 -5.87
CA LYS A 182 3.27 16.31 -6.76
C LYS A 182 3.88 16.57 -8.13
N LEU A 183 4.77 15.69 -8.58
CA LEU A 183 5.28 15.74 -9.94
C LEU A 183 4.09 15.62 -10.90
N SER A 184 3.91 16.66 -11.71
CA SER A 184 2.85 16.73 -12.71
C SER A 184 2.83 15.44 -13.55
N SER A 185 1.65 14.95 -13.91
CA SER A 185 1.48 13.76 -14.74
C SER A 185 2.30 13.83 -16.05
N GLY A 186 2.58 15.03 -16.55
CA GLY A 186 3.48 15.26 -17.69
C GLY A 186 4.94 14.89 -17.42
N ALA A 187 5.45 15.11 -16.21
CA ALA A 187 6.81 14.73 -15.82
C ALA A 187 6.95 13.20 -15.73
N ILE A 188 5.91 12.52 -15.21
CA ILE A 188 5.89 11.06 -15.13
C ILE A 188 5.87 10.44 -16.54
N ALA A 189 5.05 10.97 -17.45
CA ALA A 189 5.00 10.51 -18.84
C ALA A 189 6.34 10.69 -19.57
N GLY A 190 7.04 11.81 -19.33
CA GLY A 190 8.35 12.08 -19.93
C GLY A 190 9.43 11.08 -19.55
N ILE A 191 9.48 10.66 -18.27
CA ILE A 191 10.51 9.73 -17.76
C ILE A 191 10.36 8.35 -18.42
N VAL A 192 9.13 7.87 -18.58
CA VAL A 192 8.87 6.53 -19.17
C VAL A 192 9.28 6.49 -20.64
N ILE A 193 8.93 7.50 -21.43
CA ILE A 193 9.29 7.56 -22.85
C ILE A 193 10.81 7.71 -23.02
N GLY A 194 11.46 8.54 -22.18
CA GLY A 194 12.91 8.72 -22.20
C GLY A 194 13.69 7.44 -21.88
N ALA A 195 13.23 6.65 -20.91
CA ALA A 195 13.87 5.39 -20.54
C ALA A 195 13.81 4.35 -21.68
N LEU A 196 12.68 4.23 -22.37
CA LEU A 196 12.54 3.32 -23.50
C LEU A 196 13.45 3.70 -24.67
N ALA A 197 13.52 4.99 -25.00
CA ALA A 197 14.42 5.49 -26.05
C ALA A 197 15.90 5.28 -25.69
N GLY A 198 16.26 5.51 -24.41
CA GLY A 198 17.62 5.30 -23.91
C GLY A 198 18.09 3.85 -23.98
N ILE A 199 17.23 2.90 -23.57
CA ILE A 199 17.54 1.46 -23.64
C ILE A 199 17.68 1.01 -25.10
N ALA A 200 16.82 1.49 -26.01
CA ALA A 200 16.91 1.16 -27.42
C ALA A 200 18.24 1.64 -28.05
N LEU A 201 18.68 2.85 -27.73
CA LEU A 201 19.96 3.40 -28.20
C LEU A 201 21.16 2.65 -27.64
N LEU A 202 21.15 2.30 -26.36
CA LEU A 202 22.22 1.50 -25.74
C LEU A 202 22.29 0.10 -26.35
N GLY A 203 21.15 -0.55 -26.57
CA GLY A 203 21.08 -1.84 -27.25
C GLY A 203 21.64 -1.79 -28.66
N ALA A 204 21.29 -0.76 -29.43
CA ALA A 204 21.83 -0.56 -30.78
C ALA A 204 23.36 -0.34 -30.75
N ALA A 205 23.87 0.49 -29.83
CA ALA A 205 25.30 0.75 -29.70
C ALA A 205 26.10 -0.53 -29.38
N VAL A 206 25.61 -1.35 -28.44
CA VAL A 206 26.24 -2.64 -28.11
C VAL A 206 26.20 -3.60 -29.30
N PHE A 207 25.06 -3.69 -29.98
CA PHE A 207 24.91 -4.55 -31.16
C PHE A 207 25.89 -4.17 -32.29
N PHE A 208 26.02 -2.88 -32.60
CA PHE A 208 26.97 -2.39 -33.60
C PHE A 208 28.42 -2.62 -33.18
N ALA A 209 28.76 -2.44 -31.90
CA ALA A 209 30.11 -2.72 -31.39
C ALA A 209 30.48 -4.21 -31.47
N MET A 210 29.55 -5.11 -31.11
CA MET A 210 29.74 -6.55 -31.24
C MET A 210 29.89 -6.97 -32.71
N ARG A 211 29.09 -6.37 -33.60
CA ARG A 211 29.16 -6.63 -35.04
C ARG A 211 30.48 -6.13 -35.63
N ALA A 212 30.97 -4.96 -35.24
CA ALA A 212 32.24 -4.42 -35.71
C ALA A 212 33.44 -5.28 -35.30
N ASN A 213 33.41 -5.90 -34.11
CA ASN A 213 34.46 -6.83 -33.68
C ASN A 213 34.50 -8.15 -34.47
N LYS A 214 33.45 -8.51 -35.22
CA LYS A 214 33.46 -9.70 -36.09
C LYS A 214 34.07 -9.46 -37.48
N TYR A 215 34.40 -8.22 -37.83
CA TYR A 215 35.00 -7.85 -39.12
C TYR A 215 36.46 -7.36 -38.99
N LYS A 216 37.09 -7.58 -37.83
CA LYS A 216 38.54 -7.49 -37.62
C LYS A 216 39.10 -8.89 -37.50
#